data_AF-A0A7S2IL53-F1
#
_entry.id   AF-A0A7S2IL53-F1
#
_cell.length_a   1.000
_cell.length_b   1.000
_cell.length_c   1.000
_cell.angle_alpha   90.00
_cell.angle_beta   90.00
_cell.angle_gamma   90.00
#
_symmetry.space_group_name_H-M   'P 1'
#
loop_
_entity.id
_entity.type
_entity.pdbx_description
1 polymer ?
#
loop_
_entity_poly.entity_id
_entity_poly.type
_entity_poly.pdbx_seq_one_letter_code
_entity_poly.pdbx_strand_id
1 'polypeptide(L)'
;KTKQEREVLEVHIQKGSPDNHKLVFREMADEHPDADTGDVIFTLKQQEHKLFKRKGADLFIEKDIALVEALCGFELEVQHLDDRKLLIKTAPGEIVKPMMQGFDPFADNEGKMEW
;
A
#
# COMPACT_ATOMS: atom_id res chain seq x y z
N LYS A 1 19.94 -40.40 7.32
CA LYS A 1 18.52 -40.52 6.94
C LYS A 1 17.91 -39.14 7.01
N THR A 2 17.33 -38.63 5.92
CA THR A 2 16.69 -37.31 5.89
C THR A 2 15.41 -37.34 6.75
N LYS A 3 15.26 -36.36 7.64
CA LYS A 3 14.06 -36.18 8.49
C LYS A 3 13.30 -34.97 7.92
N GLN A 4 11.99 -35.13 7.68
CA GLN A 4 11.13 -33.99 7.34
C GLN A 4 10.51 -33.46 8.62
N GLU A 5 10.73 -32.18 8.90
CA GLU A 5 10.16 -31.47 10.04
C GLU A 5 9.39 -30.26 9.53
N ARG A 6 8.26 -29.97 10.17
CA ARG A 6 7.42 -28.82 9.83
C ARG A 6 7.41 -27.88 11.01
N GLU A 7 8.00 -26.71 10.83
CA GLU A 7 7.96 -25.62 11.80
C GLU A 7 6.93 -24.56 11.39
N VAL A 8 6.32 -23.90 12.38
CA VAL A 8 5.42 -22.77 12.17
C VAL A 8 6.15 -21.50 12.58
N LEU A 9 6.41 -20.62 11.61
CA LEU A 9 7.04 -19.33 11.84
C LEU A 9 5.96 -18.25 12.01
N GLU A 10 5.92 -17.61 13.17
CA GLU A 10 5.03 -16.49 13.44
C GLU A 10 5.65 -15.19 12.91
N VAL A 11 5.04 -14.61 11.88
CA VAL A 11 5.49 -13.37 11.25
C VAL A 11 4.67 -12.20 11.80
N HIS A 12 5.31 -11.30 12.55
CA HIS A 12 4.67 -10.08 13.02
C HIS A 12 4.89 -8.91 12.03
N ILE A 13 3.81 -8.45 11.40
CA ILE A 13 3.85 -7.32 10.47
C ILE A 13 3.64 -6.02 11.25
N GLN A 14 4.66 -5.16 11.25
CA GLN A 14 4.58 -3.85 11.89
C GLN A 14 3.61 -2.91 11.14
N LYS A 15 2.93 -2.05 11.90
CA LYS A 15 2.04 -1.04 11.31
C LYS A 15 2.85 -0.10 10.41
N GLY A 16 2.36 0.13 9.21
CA GLY A 16 3.01 1.00 8.24
C GLY A 16 4.15 0.36 7.46
N SER A 17 4.42 -0.95 7.62
CA SER A 17 5.41 -1.65 6.78
C SER A 17 5.17 -1.37 5.28
N PRO A 18 6.23 -1.02 4.52
CA PRO A 18 6.11 -0.72 3.10
C PRO A 18 5.93 -2.01 2.29
N ASP A 19 5.47 -1.85 1.05
CA ASP A 19 5.49 -2.95 0.08
C ASP A 19 6.94 -3.43 -0.17
N ASN A 20 7.12 -4.72 -0.44
CA ASN A 20 8.41 -5.39 -0.62
C ASN A 20 9.34 -5.37 0.61
N HIS A 21 8.83 -5.06 1.80
CA HIS A 21 9.61 -5.18 3.03
C HIS A 21 10.03 -6.63 3.25
N LYS A 22 11.32 -6.85 3.55
CA LYS A 22 11.91 -8.18 3.74
C LYS A 22 12.09 -8.47 5.23
N LEU A 23 11.53 -9.60 5.68
CA LEU A 23 11.70 -10.13 7.03
C LEU A 23 12.56 -11.38 6.93
N VAL A 24 13.74 -11.34 7.55
CA VAL A 24 14.74 -12.42 7.46
C VAL A 24 14.72 -13.25 8.73
N PHE A 25 14.46 -14.55 8.59
CA PHE A 25 14.58 -15.55 9.64
C PHE A 25 15.85 -16.34 9.35
N ARG A 26 16.86 -16.16 10.22
CA ARG A 26 18.17 -16.77 10.01
C ARG A 26 18.16 -18.24 10.36
N GLU A 27 18.90 -19.04 9.58
CA GLU A 27 19.14 -20.47 9.86
C GLU A 27 17.84 -21.29 9.96
N MET A 28 16.77 -20.86 9.28
CA MET A 28 15.45 -21.53 9.27
C MET A 28 15.12 -22.21 7.93
N ALA A 29 16.08 -22.26 6.99
CA ALA A 29 15.91 -22.96 5.73
C ALA A 29 16.22 -24.47 5.86
N ASP A 30 16.32 -25.16 4.73
CA ASP A 30 16.68 -26.59 4.72
C ASP A 30 18.12 -26.79 5.22
N GLU A 31 18.29 -27.70 6.19
CA GLU A 31 19.60 -28.11 6.71
C GLU A 31 20.23 -29.22 5.85
N HIS A 32 21.52 -29.10 5.56
CA HIS A 32 22.30 -30.13 4.87
C HIS A 32 23.55 -30.50 5.68
N PRO A 33 23.92 -31.79 5.81
CA PRO A 33 25.03 -32.22 6.68
C PRO A 33 26.41 -31.63 6.35
N ASP A 34 26.61 -31.13 5.13
CA ASP A 34 27.86 -30.52 4.64
C ASP A 34 27.76 -28.98 4.46
N ALA A 35 26.66 -28.34 4.87
CA ALA A 35 26.47 -26.90 4.69
C ALA A 35 25.68 -26.27 5.85
N ASP A 36 25.99 -25.01 6.16
CA ASP A 36 25.21 -24.22 7.12
C ASP A 36 23.78 -24.01 6.63
N THR A 37 22.84 -23.98 7.57
CA THR A 37 21.42 -23.76 7.28
C THR A 37 21.19 -22.35 6.74
N GLY A 38 20.49 -22.26 5.61
CA GLY A 38 20.19 -20.97 5.00
C GLY A 38 19.12 -20.14 5.73
N ASP A 39 18.84 -18.97 5.17
CA ASP A 39 17.83 -18.04 5.71
C ASP A 39 16.50 -18.15 4.95
N VAL A 40 15.40 -17.96 5.67
CA VAL A 40 14.06 -17.79 5.09
C VAL A 40 13.74 -16.30 5.04
N ILE A 41 13.48 -15.79 3.84
CA ILE A 41 13.17 -14.37 3.61
C ILE A 41 11.70 -14.25 3.21
N PHE A 42 10.88 -13.70 4.11
CA PHE A 42 9.51 -13.31 3.78
C PHE A 42 9.51 -11.93 3.14
N THR A 43 8.88 -11.79 1.98
CA THR A 43 8.67 -10.50 1.33
C THR A 43 7.21 -10.12 1.47
N LEU A 44 6.95 -8.99 2.13
CA LEU A 44 5.59 -8.45 2.24
C LEU A 44 5.12 -7.93 0.88
N LYS A 45 3.92 -8.36 0.49
CA LYS A 45 3.23 -7.89 -0.72
C LYS A 45 1.92 -7.23 -0.33
N GLN A 46 1.78 -5.96 -0.68
CA GLN A 46 0.55 -5.22 -0.50
C GLN A 46 -0.50 -5.75 -1.47
N GLN A 47 -1.63 -6.19 -0.93
CA GLN A 47 -2.79 -6.56 -1.75
C GLN A 47 -3.51 -5.31 -2.25
N GLU A 48 -4.03 -5.37 -3.47
CA GLU A 48 -4.85 -4.30 -4.03
C GLU A 48 -6.14 -4.14 -3.23
N HIS A 49 -6.45 -2.91 -2.83
CA HIS A 49 -7.68 -2.58 -2.12
C HIS A 49 -8.66 -1.91 -3.08
N LYS A 50 -9.95 -2.27 -2.99
CA LYS A 50 -11.00 -1.82 -3.91
C LYS A 50 -11.16 -0.29 -3.97
N LEU A 51 -10.91 0.38 -2.85
CA LEU A 51 -11.14 1.82 -2.69
C LEU A 51 -9.86 2.64 -2.52
N PHE A 52 -8.78 2.01 -2.04
CA PHE A 52 -7.58 2.73 -1.59
C PHE A 52 -6.37 2.28 -2.38
N LYS A 53 -5.62 3.23 -2.91
CA LYS A 53 -4.27 3.01 -3.44
C LYS A 53 -3.28 3.66 -2.48
N ARG A 54 -2.37 2.88 -1.90
CA ARG A 54 -1.35 3.40 -0.98
C ARG A 54 -0.10 3.83 -1.75
N LYS A 55 0.45 5.00 -1.42
CA LYS A 55 1.78 5.43 -1.85
C LYS A 55 2.56 5.94 -0.63
N GLY A 56 3.61 5.22 -0.25
CA GLY A 56 4.37 5.56 0.95
C GLY A 56 3.51 5.53 2.21
N ALA A 57 3.31 6.69 2.84
CA ALA A 57 2.48 6.87 4.03
C ALA A 57 1.05 7.35 3.72
N ASP A 58 0.75 7.69 2.47
CA ASP A 58 -0.51 8.30 2.05
C ASP A 58 -1.46 7.28 1.41
N LEU A 59 -2.77 7.54 1.56
CA LEU A 59 -3.86 6.77 0.95
C LEU A 59 -4.59 7.65 -0.08
N PHE A 60 -4.69 7.15 -1.30
CA PHE A 60 -5.37 7.82 -2.40
C PHE A 60 -6.67 7.09 -2.74
N ILE A 61 -7.69 7.86 -3.12
CA ILE A 61 -8.97 7.37 -3.63
C ILE A 61 -9.20 8.03 -4.98
N GLU A 62 -9.59 7.23 -5.96
CA GLU A 62 -10.04 7.73 -7.25
C GLU A 62 -11.57 7.70 -7.25
N LYS A 63 -12.19 8.87 -7.48
CA LYS A 63 -13.64 9.00 -7.48
C LYS A 63 -14.09 9.87 -8.64
N ASP A 64 -14.86 9.27 -9.54
CA ASP A 64 -15.59 10.02 -10.55
C ASP A 64 -16.74 10.79 -9.89
N ILE A 65 -16.78 12.10 -10.15
CA ILE A 65 -17.84 13.02 -9.74
C ILE A 65 -18.51 13.60 -10.97
N ALA A 66 -19.81 13.87 -10.89
CA ALA A 66 -20.51 14.54 -11.97
C ALA A 66 -20.05 16.01 -12.09
N LEU A 67 -20.16 16.59 -13.29
CA LEU A 67 -19.84 18.01 -13.49
C LEU A 67 -20.66 18.93 -12.58
N VAL A 68 -21.94 18.60 -12.35
CA VAL A 68 -22.81 19.34 -11.43
C VAL A 68 -22.30 19.28 -9.99
N GLU A 69 -21.82 18.12 -9.54
CA GLU A 69 -21.22 17.93 -8.21
C GLU A 69 -19.91 18.69 -8.08
N ALA A 70 -19.10 18.73 -9.15
CA ALA A 70 -17.86 19.49 -9.18
C ALA A 70 -18.08 21.01 -9.10
N LEU A 71 -19.19 21.53 -9.65
CA LEU A 71 -19.50 22.97 -9.68
C LEU A 71 -20.35 23.42 -8.48
N CYS A 72 -21.31 22.61 -8.07
CA CYS A 72 -22.28 22.93 -7.01
C CYS A 72 -21.88 22.37 -5.64
N GLY A 73 -20.75 21.68 -5.54
CA GLY A 73 -20.32 20.99 -4.32
C GLY A 73 -20.88 19.58 -4.23
N PHE A 74 -20.20 18.74 -3.45
CA PHE A 74 -20.57 17.35 -3.22
C PHE A 74 -20.36 16.93 -1.77
N GLU A 75 -21.06 15.86 -1.41
CA GLU A 75 -20.90 15.16 -0.14
C GLU A 75 -20.52 13.71 -0.45
N LEU A 76 -19.33 13.30 -0.01
CA LEU A 76 -18.83 11.93 -0.18
C LEU A 76 -18.61 11.30 1.19
N GLU A 77 -19.36 10.24 1.49
CA GLU A 77 -19.10 9.36 2.62
C GLU A 77 -18.05 8.32 2.23
N VAL A 78 -16.92 8.30 2.92
CA VAL A 78 -15.84 7.31 2.75
C VAL A 78 -15.69 6.51 4.02
N GLN A 79 -15.80 5.18 3.91
CA GLN A 79 -15.41 4.28 5.01
C GLN A 79 -13.89 4.10 4.98
N HIS A 80 -13.22 4.53 6.05
CA HIS A 80 -11.78 4.41 6.22
C HIS A 80 -11.38 3.00 6.70
N LEU A 81 -10.08 2.68 6.64
CA LEU A 81 -9.54 1.35 7.00
C LEU A 81 -9.69 0.98 8.49
N ASP A 82 -10.05 1.94 9.33
CA ASP A 82 -10.30 1.77 10.77
C ASP A 82 -11.80 1.88 11.11
N ASP A 83 -12.67 1.62 10.12
CA ASP A 83 -14.12 1.63 10.21
C ASP A 83 -14.76 3.00 10.53
N ARG A 84 -13.97 4.08 10.53
CA ARG A 84 -14.51 5.43 10.65
C ARG A 84 -15.18 5.85 9.34
N LYS A 85 -16.30 6.55 9.47
CA LYS A 85 -16.96 7.24 8.35
C LYS A 85 -16.44 8.66 8.26
N LEU A 86 -15.77 8.97 7.15
CA LEU A 86 -15.29 10.31 6.85
C LEU A 86 -16.27 10.95 5.86
N LEU A 87 -16.78 12.12 6.23
CA LEU A 87 -17.69 12.88 5.39
C LEU A 87 -16.92 14.02 4.74
N ILE A 88 -16.61 13.87 3.46
CA ILE A 88 -15.91 14.88 2.67
C ILE A 88 -16.98 15.78 2.06
N LYS A 89 -16.95 17.07 2.40
CA LYS A 89 -17.92 18.08 1.95
C LYS A 89 -17.21 19.22 1.26
N THR A 90 -17.76 19.66 0.14
CA THR A 90 -17.29 20.82 -0.60
C THR A 90 -18.44 21.80 -0.79
N ALA A 91 -18.18 23.09 -0.59
CA ALA A 91 -19.22 24.10 -0.75
C ALA A 91 -19.44 24.46 -2.23
N PRO A 92 -20.63 24.92 -2.62
CA PRO A 92 -20.87 25.45 -3.96
C PRO A 92 -19.89 26.57 -4.29
N GLY A 93 -19.18 26.47 -5.43
CA GLY A 93 -18.16 27.43 -5.85
C GLY A 93 -16.77 27.25 -5.22
N GLU A 94 -16.59 26.28 -4.30
CA GLU A 94 -15.29 25.87 -3.84
C GLU A 94 -14.63 24.99 -4.91
N ILE A 95 -13.61 25.52 -5.59
CA ILE A 95 -12.88 24.74 -6.59
C ILE A 95 -12.05 23.69 -5.84
N VAL A 96 -12.54 22.45 -5.84
CA VAL A 96 -11.68 21.29 -5.60
C VAL A 96 -10.65 21.31 -6.70
N LYS A 97 -9.44 21.76 -6.39
CA LYS A 97 -8.36 21.83 -7.37
C LYS A 97 -8.20 20.41 -7.93
N PRO A 98 -8.49 20.17 -9.22
CA PRO A 98 -8.00 18.94 -9.83
C PRO A 98 -6.50 18.94 -9.59
N MET A 99 -5.94 17.81 -9.14
CA MET A 99 -4.50 17.67 -8.98
C MET A 99 -3.85 18.27 -10.23
N MET A 100 -2.96 19.26 -10.04
CA MET A 100 -2.43 20.10 -11.13
C MET A 100 -2.13 19.23 -12.34
N GLN A 101 -2.68 19.60 -13.50
CA GLN A 101 -2.53 18.89 -14.78
C GLN A 101 -1.14 18.22 -14.89
N GLY A 102 -1.11 16.89 -14.82
CA GLY A 102 0.14 16.10 -14.90
C GLY A 102 0.66 15.50 -13.59
N PHE A 103 0.04 15.74 -12.43
CA PHE A 103 0.36 15.01 -11.20
C PHE A 103 -0.45 13.72 -11.12
N ASP A 104 0.06 12.66 -11.74
CA ASP A 104 -0.35 11.30 -11.40
C ASP A 104 0.53 10.84 -10.22
N PRO A 105 -0.02 10.68 -9.00
CA PRO A 105 0.74 10.18 -7.87
C PRO A 105 1.29 8.78 -8.15
N PHE A 106 0.80 8.02 -9.11
CA PHE A 106 1.29 6.68 -9.44
C PHE A 106 2.08 6.62 -10.74
N ALA A 107 2.29 7.74 -11.43
CA ALA A 107 3.18 7.73 -12.59
C ALA A 107 4.63 7.49 -12.15
N ASP A 108 5.26 6.51 -12.79
CA ASP A 108 6.69 6.22 -12.65
C ASP A 108 7.48 7.44 -13.13
N ASN A 109 7.88 8.31 -12.22
CA ASN A 109 8.70 9.48 -12.53
C ASN A 109 10.18 9.09 -12.62
N GLU A 110 10.48 7.99 -13.32
CA GLU A 110 11.81 7.38 -13.44
C GLU A 110 12.68 8.04 -14.54
N GLY A 111 12.33 9.25 -15.01
CA GLY A 111 12.95 9.81 -16.22
C GLY A 111 13.33 11.29 -16.23
N LYS A 112 13.28 12.04 -15.12
CA LYS A 112 13.69 13.46 -15.11
C LYS A 112 14.42 13.88 -13.83
N MET A 113 15.61 13.32 -13.61
CA MET A 113 16.60 13.90 -12.72
C MET A 113 18.00 13.72 -13.34
N GLU A 114 18.28 14.45 -14.42
CA GLU A 114 19.66 14.74 -14.84
C GLU A 114 19.94 16.20 -14.45
N TRP A 115 21.00 16.40 -13.66
CA TRP A 115 21.53 17.72 -13.30
C TRP A 115 22.38 18.31 -14.44
#